data_AF-A0A9P7CB42-F1
#
_entry.id   AF-A0A9P7CB42-F1
#
_cell.length_a   1.000
_cell.length_b   1.000
_cell.length_c   1.000
_cell.angle_alpha   90.00
_cell.angle_beta   90.00
_cell.angle_gamma   90.00
#
_symmetry.space_group_name_H-M   'P 1'
#
loop_
_entity.id
_entity.type
_entity.pdbx_description
1 polymer ?
#
loop_
_entity_poly.entity_id
_entity_poly.type
_entity_poly.pdbx_seq_one_letter_code
_entity_poly.pdbx_strand_id
1 'polypeptide(L)'
;MIRNQVLADANAREQVRLTQPNLYDALNDPARFRGIMMEQVSQLSQSSNSQQAELLRLQQDPDNPANQKRILELIREEAIEENMNLAWEISPESFTSVNMLYIKVKINGVEQVALVDSGAAITTISEAIAEEVGLTRLIDRRFQPQAVGIGTQTVAGKIHSAPIEIGDSKIELPYVEKTPVYD
;
A
#
# COMPACT_ATOMS: atom_id res chain seq x y z
N MET A 1 6.74 21.25 -21.09
CA MET A 1 5.75 20.17 -21.33
C MET A 1 5.34 19.51 -20.02
N ILE A 2 6.28 19.08 -19.17
CA ILE A 2 6.04 18.45 -17.85
C ILE A 2 5.11 19.29 -16.94
N ARG A 3 5.35 20.59 -16.77
CA ARG A 3 4.47 21.46 -15.95
C ARG A 3 3.01 21.43 -16.42
N ASN A 4 2.77 21.47 -17.72
CA ASN A 4 1.41 21.46 -18.27
C ASN A 4 0.74 20.09 -18.11
N GLN A 5 1.53 19.00 -18.10
CA GLN A 5 1.02 17.66 -17.80
C GLN A 5 0.59 17.56 -16.33
N VAL A 6 1.42 18.03 -15.39
CA VAL A 6 1.07 18.08 -13.95
C VAL A 6 -0.15 18.97 -13.69
N LEU A 7 -0.31 20.07 -14.43
CA LEU A 7 -1.49 20.93 -14.31
C LEU A 7 -2.77 20.30 -14.90
N ALA A 8 -2.63 19.45 -15.92
CA ALA A 8 -3.75 18.81 -16.60
C ALA A 8 -4.27 17.55 -15.88
N ASP A 9 -3.45 16.93 -15.03
CA ASP A 9 -3.77 15.70 -14.31
C ASP A 9 -3.86 15.94 -12.79
N ALA A 10 -5.07 15.74 -12.23
CA ALA A 10 -5.33 15.94 -10.80
C ALA A 10 -4.55 14.96 -9.91
N ASN A 11 -4.33 13.72 -10.36
CA ASN A 11 -3.58 12.72 -9.61
C ASN A 11 -2.09 13.07 -9.59
N ALA A 12 -1.54 13.44 -10.75
CA ALA A 12 -0.15 13.90 -10.85
C ALA A 12 0.10 15.15 -9.98
N ARG A 13 -0.88 16.06 -9.94
CA ARG A 13 -0.79 17.27 -9.12
C ARG A 13 -0.77 16.96 -7.62
N GLU A 14 -1.61 16.04 -7.17
CA GLU A 14 -1.65 15.62 -5.78
C GLU A 14 -0.38 14.85 -5.38
N GLN A 15 0.13 14.00 -6.28
CA GLN A 15 1.40 13.30 -6.06
C GLN A 15 2.58 14.27 -5.91
N VAL A 16 2.66 15.32 -6.74
CA VAL A 16 3.69 16.36 -6.60
C VAL A 16 3.51 17.13 -5.30
N ARG A 17 2.28 17.36 -4.84
CA ARG A 17 1.99 17.99 -3.54
C ARG A 17 2.59 17.21 -2.37
N LEU A 18 2.43 15.88 -2.40
CA LEU A 18 2.88 14.98 -1.33
C LEU A 18 4.39 14.75 -1.35
N THR A 19 4.98 14.60 -2.55
CA THR A 19 6.39 14.21 -2.70
C THR A 19 7.34 15.39 -2.84
N GLN A 20 6.90 16.49 -3.44
CA GLN A 20 7.75 17.65 -3.74
C GLN A 20 7.01 18.98 -3.49
N PRO A 21 6.76 19.35 -2.21
CA PRO A 21 6.01 20.54 -1.84
C PRO A 21 6.56 21.84 -2.47
N ASN A 22 7.89 22.00 -2.50
CA ASN A 22 8.55 23.16 -3.10
C ASN A 22 8.28 23.28 -4.61
N LEU A 23 8.15 22.15 -5.32
CA LEU A 23 7.84 22.12 -6.74
C LEU A 23 6.34 22.38 -6.98
N TYR A 24 5.48 21.86 -6.10
CA TYR A 24 4.04 22.10 -6.11
C TYR A 24 3.73 23.60 -6.01
N ASP A 25 4.35 24.30 -5.06
CA ASP A 25 4.16 25.75 -4.84
C ASP A 25 4.56 26.58 -6.06
N ALA A 26 5.48 26.07 -6.88
CA ALA A 26 5.94 26.72 -8.09
C ALA A 26 5.07 26.41 -9.32
N LEU A 27 4.04 25.54 -9.25
CA LEU A 27 3.25 25.13 -10.42
C LEU A 27 2.59 26.30 -11.17
N ASN A 28 2.18 27.34 -10.44
CA ASN A 28 1.55 28.53 -11.00
C ASN A 28 2.57 29.60 -11.47
N ASP A 29 3.88 29.39 -11.23
CA ASP A 29 4.97 30.26 -11.68
C ASP A 29 5.87 29.52 -12.68
N PRO A 30 5.69 29.75 -14.00
CA PRO A 30 6.49 29.14 -15.05
C PRO A 30 8.01 29.29 -14.91
N ALA A 31 8.48 30.44 -14.41
CA ALA A 31 9.89 30.76 -14.34
C ALA A 31 10.52 30.07 -13.13
N ARG A 32 9.86 30.15 -11.97
CA ARG A 32 10.29 29.46 -10.74
C ARG A 32 10.25 27.94 -10.90
N PHE A 33 9.21 27.38 -11.51
CA PHE A 33 9.12 25.94 -11.79
C PHE A 33 10.29 25.44 -12.63
N ARG A 34 10.66 26.21 -13.67
CA ARG A 34 11.78 25.86 -14.55
C ARG A 34 13.12 25.93 -13.80
N GLY A 35 13.31 26.94 -12.95
CA GLY A 35 14.51 27.08 -12.12
C GLY A 35 14.74 25.87 -11.22
N ILE A 36 13.72 25.47 -10.47
CA ILE A 36 13.79 24.30 -9.56
C ILE A 36 14.09 23.01 -10.34
N MET A 37 13.43 22.78 -11.48
CA MET A 37 13.68 21.60 -12.31
C MET A 37 15.10 21.59 -12.90
N MET A 38 15.62 22.74 -13.35
CA MET A 38 16.98 22.85 -13.88
C MET A 38 18.01 22.58 -12.79
N GLU A 39 17.78 23.08 -11.58
CA GLU A 39 18.63 22.81 -10.42
C GLU A 39 18.66 21.31 -10.10
N GLN A 40 17.50 20.65 -10.00
CA GLN A 40 17.43 19.20 -9.76
C GLN A 40 18.17 18.39 -10.83
N VAL A 41 17.96 18.70 -12.12
CA VAL A 41 18.66 18.03 -13.23
C VAL A 41 20.17 18.25 -13.13
N SER A 42 20.61 19.47 -12.80
CA SER A 42 22.02 19.77 -12.65
C SER A 42 22.66 19.01 -11.48
N GLN A 43 21.97 18.92 -10.33
CA GLN A 43 22.43 18.17 -9.16
C GLN A 43 22.55 16.68 -9.48
N LEU A 44 21.52 16.09 -10.11
CA LEU A 44 21.55 14.69 -10.54
C LEU A 44 22.72 14.42 -11.49
N SER A 45 22.92 15.29 -12.50
CA SER A 45 24.03 15.12 -13.45
C SER A 45 25.41 15.21 -12.79
N GLN A 46 25.59 16.11 -11.82
CA GLN A 46 26.84 16.26 -11.08
C GLN A 46 27.11 15.04 -10.20
N SER A 47 26.09 14.56 -9.47
CA SER A 47 26.19 13.34 -8.66
C SER A 47 26.53 12.12 -9.50
N SER A 48 25.82 11.88 -10.61
CA SER A 48 26.12 10.75 -11.50
C SER A 48 27.53 10.81 -12.09
N ASN A 49 27.98 11.99 -12.52
CA ASN A 49 29.34 12.16 -13.04
C ASN A 49 30.40 11.90 -11.96
N SER A 50 30.15 12.32 -10.72
CA SER A 50 31.09 12.10 -9.61
C SER A 50 31.21 10.63 -9.23
N GLN A 51 30.09 9.89 -9.21
CA GLN A 51 30.08 8.44 -8.95
C GLN A 51 30.80 7.67 -10.05
N GLN A 52 30.58 8.01 -11.32
CA GLN A 52 31.28 7.40 -12.44
C GLN A 52 32.79 7.67 -12.39
N ALA A 53 33.20 8.88 -12.04
CA ALA A 53 34.62 9.22 -11.89
C ALA A 53 35.28 8.45 -10.74
N GLU A 54 34.58 8.24 -9.62
CA GLU A 54 35.06 7.42 -8.51
C GLU A 54 35.25 5.96 -8.94
N LEU A 55 34.25 5.36 -9.59
CA LEU A 55 34.33 3.98 -10.11
C LEU A 55 35.51 3.80 -11.06
N LEU A 56 35.68 4.71 -12.02
CA LEU A 56 36.81 4.69 -12.95
C LEU A 56 38.15 4.76 -12.22
N ARG A 57 38.27 5.61 -11.18
CA ARG A 57 39.48 5.70 -10.36
C ARG A 57 39.77 4.39 -9.63
N LEU A 58 38.74 3.74 -9.07
CA LEU A 58 38.90 2.47 -8.36
C LEU A 58 39.30 1.33 -9.31
N GLN A 59 38.80 1.35 -10.54
CA GLN A 59 39.10 0.36 -11.58
C GLN A 59 40.49 0.51 -12.22
N GLN A 60 41.17 1.65 -12.02
CA GLN A 60 42.54 1.85 -12.53
C GLN A 60 43.58 0.96 -11.81
N ASP A 61 43.31 0.58 -10.56
CA ASP A 61 44.14 -0.34 -9.78
C ASP A 61 43.25 -1.32 -9.01
N PRO A 62 42.66 -2.31 -9.71
CA PRO A 62 41.68 -3.22 -9.13
C PRO A 62 42.30 -4.27 -8.21
N ASP A 63 43.63 -4.44 -8.23
CA ASP A 63 44.34 -5.38 -7.36
C ASP A 63 44.73 -4.76 -6.01
N ASN A 64 44.57 -3.45 -5.86
CA ASN A 64 44.74 -2.75 -4.59
C ASN A 64 43.67 -3.21 -3.59
N PRO A 65 44.05 -3.73 -2.41
CA PRO A 65 43.10 -4.22 -1.41
C PRO A 65 42.08 -3.16 -0.95
N ALA A 66 42.45 -1.87 -0.91
CA ALA A 66 41.55 -0.80 -0.54
C ALA A 66 40.52 -0.51 -1.65
N ASN A 67 40.93 -0.56 -2.92
CA ASN A 67 40.01 -0.39 -4.05
C ASN A 67 39.05 -1.58 -4.15
N GLN A 68 39.53 -2.81 -3.96
CA GLN A 68 38.67 -4.01 -3.91
C GLN A 68 37.61 -3.89 -2.81
N LYS A 69 38.02 -3.47 -1.61
CA LYS A 69 37.09 -3.27 -0.50
C LYS A 69 36.02 -2.24 -0.85
N ARG A 70 36.40 -1.12 -1.47
CA ARG A 70 35.45 -0.07 -1.87
C ARG A 70 34.52 -0.53 -3.01
N ILE A 71 35.03 -1.24 -4.00
CA ILE A 71 34.23 -1.81 -5.08
C ILE A 71 33.20 -2.82 -4.52
N LEU A 72 33.61 -3.68 -3.58
CA LEU A 72 32.71 -4.62 -2.92
C LEU A 72 31.62 -3.92 -2.09
N GLU A 73 31.96 -2.80 -1.44
CA GLU A 73 30.98 -1.97 -0.73
C GLU A 73 29.96 -1.38 -1.70
N LEU A 74 30.40 -0.81 -2.83
CA LEU A 74 29.51 -0.27 -3.87
C LEU A 74 28.57 -1.34 -4.44
N ILE A 75 29.09 -2.54 -4.76
CA ILE A 75 28.26 -3.67 -5.23
C ILE A 75 27.23 -4.07 -4.17
N ARG A 76 27.61 -4.04 -2.89
CA ARG A 76 26.70 -4.36 -1.79
C ARG A 76 25.60 -3.30 -1.65
N GLU A 77 25.96 -2.02 -1.75
CA GLU A 77 24.99 -0.91 -1.71
C GLU A 77 24.00 -1.03 -2.87
N GLU A 78 24.49 -1.27 -4.09
CA GLU A 78 23.64 -1.49 -5.29
C GLU A 78 22.69 -2.68 -5.10
N ALA A 79 23.18 -3.82 -4.63
CA ALA A 79 22.34 -4.99 -4.37
C ALA A 79 21.27 -4.74 -3.28
N ILE A 80 21.58 -3.93 -2.26
CA ILE A 80 20.61 -3.54 -1.23
C ILE A 80 19.54 -2.63 -1.84
N GLU A 81 19.94 -1.66 -2.68
CA GLU A 81 19.04 -0.73 -3.34
C GLU A 81 18.11 -1.44 -4.33
N GLU A 82 18.63 -2.36 -5.15
CA GLU A 82 17.84 -3.20 -6.05
C GLU A 82 16.80 -4.04 -5.29
N ASN A 83 17.21 -4.69 -4.21
CA ASN A 83 16.30 -5.47 -3.36
C ASN A 83 15.24 -4.59 -2.70
N MET A 84 15.61 -3.38 -2.26
CA MET A 84 14.65 -2.41 -1.72
C MET A 84 13.65 -1.96 -2.79
N ASN A 85 14.10 -1.63 -4.00
CA ASN A 85 13.23 -1.24 -5.11
C ASN A 85 12.24 -2.36 -5.46
N LEU A 86 12.70 -3.61 -5.52
CA LEU A 86 11.83 -4.76 -5.73
C LEU A 86 10.77 -4.89 -4.62
N ALA A 87 11.17 -4.70 -3.36
CA ALA A 87 10.23 -4.74 -2.25
C ALA A 87 9.18 -3.62 -2.33
N TRP A 88 9.56 -2.41 -2.77
CA TRP A 88 8.62 -1.32 -3.04
C TRP A 88 7.64 -1.64 -4.17
N GLU A 89 8.10 -2.30 -5.24
CA GLU A 89 7.24 -2.70 -6.37
C GLU A 89 6.23 -3.78 -5.99
N ILE A 90 6.66 -4.76 -5.18
CA ILE A 90 5.83 -5.90 -4.79
C ILE A 90 4.91 -5.56 -3.61
N SER A 91 5.42 -4.85 -2.62
CA SER A 91 4.67 -4.49 -1.40
C SER A 91 5.05 -3.07 -0.94
N PRO A 92 4.50 -2.04 -1.59
CA PRO A 92 4.69 -0.67 -1.14
C PRO A 92 4.20 -0.46 0.30
N GLU A 93 3.23 -1.26 0.76
CA GLU A 93 2.66 -1.23 2.12
C GLU A 93 3.71 -1.51 3.21
N SER A 94 4.82 -2.18 2.88
CA SER A 94 5.92 -2.44 3.82
C SER A 94 6.72 -1.18 4.18
N PHE A 95 6.60 -0.11 3.38
CA PHE A 95 7.40 1.10 3.50
C PHE A 95 6.58 2.36 3.78
N THR A 96 5.25 2.29 3.68
CA THR A 96 4.36 3.39 4.01
C THR A 96 3.20 2.92 4.86
N SER A 97 2.72 3.77 5.76
CA SER A 97 1.49 3.51 6.50
C SER A 97 0.32 3.46 5.52
N VAL A 98 -0.37 2.32 5.46
CA VAL A 98 -1.63 2.17 4.72
C VAL A 98 -2.76 2.62 5.62
N ASN A 99 -3.56 3.57 5.14
CA ASN A 99 -4.80 3.94 5.81
C ASN A 99 -5.86 2.90 5.47
N MET A 100 -6.23 2.08 6.44
CA MET A 100 -7.33 1.12 6.29
C MET A 100 -8.65 1.88 6.11
N LEU A 101 -9.44 1.47 5.12
CA LEU A 101 -10.72 2.10 4.82
C LEU A 101 -11.82 1.51 5.70
N TYR A 102 -12.50 2.38 6.44
CA TYR A 102 -13.62 1.99 7.29
C TYR A 102 -14.88 2.75 6.93
N ILE A 103 -16.01 2.06 6.97
CA ILE A 103 -17.34 2.66 6.80
C ILE A 103 -18.24 2.31 7.98
N LYS A 104 -19.12 3.24 8.35
CA LYS A 104 -20.21 2.96 9.29
C LYS A 104 -21.30 2.22 8.57
N VAL A 105 -21.77 1.14 9.18
CA VAL A 105 -22.86 0.31 8.67
C VAL A 105 -23.85 0.05 9.78
N LYS A 106 -25.09 -0.28 9.42
CA LYS A 106 -26.11 -0.68 10.38
C LYS A 106 -26.69 -2.03 9.99
N ILE A 107 -26.71 -2.97 10.94
CA ILE A 107 -27.26 -4.32 10.74
C ILE A 107 -28.32 -4.53 11.81
N ASN A 108 -29.55 -4.82 11.39
CA ASN A 108 -30.70 -4.95 12.30
C ASN A 108 -30.87 -3.77 13.29
N GLY A 109 -30.52 -2.55 12.87
CA GLY A 109 -30.63 -1.35 13.71
C GLY A 109 -29.39 -1.01 14.53
N VAL A 110 -28.40 -1.91 14.62
CA VAL A 110 -27.17 -1.74 15.40
C VAL A 110 -26.04 -1.21 14.53
N GLU A 111 -25.38 -0.12 14.94
CA GLU A 111 -24.30 0.54 14.19
C GLU A 111 -22.94 -0.13 14.41
N GLN A 112 -22.34 -0.68 13.35
CA GLN A 112 -21.01 -1.27 13.36
C GLN A 112 -20.03 -0.49 12.47
N VAL A 113 -18.74 -0.75 12.63
CA VAL A 113 -17.68 -0.28 11.74
C VAL A 113 -17.20 -1.47 10.90
N ALA A 114 -17.27 -1.34 9.58
CA ALA A 114 -16.81 -2.35 8.65
C ALA A 114 -15.52 -1.92 7.96
N LEU A 115 -14.55 -2.83 7.89
CA LEU A 115 -13.36 -2.69 7.07
C LEU A 115 -13.72 -2.92 5.59
N VAL A 116 -13.26 -2.04 4.71
CA VAL A 116 -13.40 -2.19 3.27
C VAL A 116 -12.09 -2.77 2.71
N ASP A 117 -12.15 -4.03 2.30
CA ASP A 117 -11.03 -4.76 1.72
C ASP A 117 -11.43 -5.34 0.35
N SER A 118 -10.89 -4.77 -0.73
CA SER A 118 -11.10 -5.28 -2.08
C SER A 118 -10.26 -6.53 -2.39
N GLY A 119 -9.27 -6.85 -1.56
CA GLY A 119 -8.44 -8.05 -1.67
C GLY A 119 -9.08 -9.29 -1.05
N ALA A 120 -10.08 -9.10 -0.18
CA ALA A 120 -10.84 -10.20 0.39
C ALA A 120 -11.82 -10.78 -0.66
N ALA A 121 -11.68 -12.07 -0.96
CA ALA A 121 -12.60 -12.76 -1.86
C ALA A 121 -14.01 -12.91 -1.26
N ILE A 122 -14.12 -12.87 0.08
CA ILE A 122 -15.34 -13.13 0.84
C ILE A 122 -15.46 -12.11 1.97
N THR A 123 -16.67 -11.59 2.18
CA THR A 123 -16.99 -10.73 3.34
C THR A 123 -17.12 -11.58 4.59
N THR A 124 -16.53 -11.14 5.69
CA THR A 124 -16.57 -11.88 6.96
C THR A 124 -17.20 -11.09 8.09
N ILE A 125 -17.75 -11.82 9.06
CA ILE A 125 -18.31 -11.26 10.30
C ILE A 125 -17.82 -12.09 11.48
N SER A 126 -17.50 -11.42 12.58
CA SER A 126 -17.12 -12.10 13.81
C SER A 126 -18.32 -12.75 14.51
N GLU A 127 -18.06 -13.72 15.38
CA GLU A 127 -19.10 -14.30 16.24
C GLU A 127 -19.76 -13.25 17.13
N ALA A 128 -18.94 -12.42 17.77
CA ALA A 128 -19.40 -11.38 18.68
C ALA A 128 -20.33 -10.39 17.97
N ILE A 129 -19.95 -9.92 16.77
CA ILE A 129 -20.80 -9.00 16.00
C ILE A 129 -22.05 -9.72 15.50
N ALA A 130 -21.95 -10.97 15.04
CA ALA A 130 -23.13 -11.73 14.59
C ALA A 130 -24.14 -11.94 15.72
N GLU A 131 -23.69 -12.13 16.96
CA GLU A 131 -24.54 -12.21 18.14
C GLU A 131 -25.15 -10.85 18.50
N GLU A 132 -24.32 -9.81 18.58
CA GLU A 132 -24.73 -8.44 18.89
C GLU A 132 -25.81 -7.92 17.94
N VAL A 133 -25.64 -8.19 16.64
CA VAL A 133 -26.59 -7.74 15.60
C VAL A 133 -27.70 -8.75 15.33
N GLY A 134 -27.78 -9.85 16.08
CA GLY A 134 -28.89 -10.82 16.01
C GLY A 134 -28.92 -11.71 14.76
N LEU A 135 -27.77 -11.94 14.12
CA LEU A 135 -27.63 -12.82 12.94
C LEU A 135 -27.29 -14.27 13.28
N THR A 136 -27.00 -14.61 14.54
CA THR A 136 -26.59 -15.98 14.96
C THR A 136 -27.51 -17.08 14.44
N ARG A 137 -28.82 -16.84 14.41
CA ARG A 137 -29.83 -17.80 13.89
C ARG A 137 -29.74 -18.08 12.39
N LEU A 138 -29.05 -17.24 11.63
CA LEU A 138 -28.87 -17.35 10.18
C LEU A 138 -27.60 -18.13 9.80
N ILE A 139 -26.78 -18.52 10.79
CA ILE A 139 -25.54 -19.25 10.55
C ILE A 139 -25.86 -20.69 10.16
N ASP A 140 -25.69 -21.00 8.87
CA ASP A 140 -25.80 -22.35 8.32
C ASP A 140 -24.52 -23.14 8.57
N ARG A 141 -24.59 -24.08 9.51
CA ARG A 141 -23.45 -24.91 9.92
C ARG A 141 -23.10 -26.01 8.92
N ARG A 142 -23.93 -26.27 7.90
CA ARG A 142 -23.61 -27.26 6.86
C ARG A 142 -22.41 -26.82 5.99
N PHE A 143 -22.12 -25.52 6.00
CA PHE A 143 -20.98 -24.92 5.30
C PHE A 143 -19.75 -24.77 6.21
N GLN A 144 -19.72 -25.43 7.37
CA GLN A 144 -18.49 -25.51 8.16
C GLN A 144 -17.45 -26.33 7.37
N PRO A 145 -16.27 -25.78 7.07
CA PRO A 145 -15.20 -26.55 6.47
C PRO A 145 -14.79 -27.67 7.44
N GLN A 146 -14.63 -28.87 6.91
CA GLN A 146 -14.15 -30.02 7.68
C GLN A 146 -12.66 -29.77 7.99
N ALA A 147 -12.36 -29.27 9.19
CA ALA A 147 -11.01 -28.91 9.60
C ALA A 147 -10.10 -30.16 9.67
N VAL A 148 -9.08 -30.22 8.80
CA VAL A 148 -8.01 -31.23 8.86
C VAL A 148 -6.67 -30.49 8.98
N GLY A 149 -6.13 -30.39 10.20
CA GLY A 149 -4.81 -29.79 10.45
C GLY A 149 -4.61 -29.14 11.82
N ILE A 150 -3.36 -29.04 12.27
CA ILE A 150 -2.97 -28.35 13.52
C ILE A 150 -2.99 -26.83 13.27
N GLY A 151 -3.81 -26.11 14.03
CA GLY A 151 -4.03 -24.66 13.92
C GLY A 151 -5.30 -24.25 13.17
N THR A 152 -6.17 -25.20 12.80
CA THR A 152 -7.38 -24.91 12.02
C THR A 152 -8.41 -24.17 12.86
N GLN A 153 -8.49 -22.86 12.66
CA GLN A 153 -9.57 -22.02 13.17
C GLN A 153 -10.87 -22.38 12.45
N THR A 154 -11.85 -22.87 13.19
CA THR A 154 -13.11 -23.39 12.63
C THR A 154 -14.04 -22.24 12.25
N VAL A 155 -14.18 -21.98 10.95
CA VAL A 155 -15.32 -21.21 10.42
C VAL A 155 -16.59 -21.88 10.93
N ALA A 156 -17.40 -21.19 11.71
CA ALA A 156 -18.55 -21.84 12.37
C ALA A 156 -19.80 -21.92 11.48
N GLY A 157 -19.73 -21.44 10.25
CA GLY A 157 -20.78 -21.57 9.25
C GLY A 157 -20.90 -20.32 8.39
N LYS A 158 -22.03 -20.21 7.70
CA LYS A 158 -22.24 -19.20 6.68
C LYS A 158 -23.60 -18.52 6.82
N ILE A 159 -23.64 -17.21 6.59
CA ILE A 159 -24.89 -16.44 6.47
C ILE A 159 -25.10 -16.16 4.98
N HIS A 160 -26.20 -16.69 4.43
CA HIS A 160 -26.45 -16.60 2.98
C HIS A 160 -26.82 -15.19 2.52
N SER A 161 -27.50 -14.43 3.37
CA SER A 161 -27.85 -13.02 3.16
C SER A 161 -27.93 -12.30 4.50
N ALA A 162 -27.40 -11.09 4.57
CA ALA A 162 -27.54 -10.21 5.72
C ALA A 162 -27.98 -8.80 5.26
N PRO A 163 -29.09 -8.26 5.79
CA PRO A 163 -29.48 -6.89 5.49
C PRO A 163 -28.51 -5.91 6.16
N ILE A 164 -28.00 -4.95 5.38
CA ILE A 164 -27.13 -3.89 5.87
C ILE A 164 -27.62 -2.53 5.37
N GLU A 165 -27.46 -1.50 6.20
CA GLU A 165 -27.74 -0.13 5.85
C GLU A 165 -26.44 0.68 5.84
N ILE A 166 -26.24 1.46 4.77
CA ILE A 166 -25.10 2.35 4.58
C ILE A 166 -25.65 3.72 4.21
N GLY A 167 -25.58 4.67 5.15
CA GLY A 167 -26.31 5.93 5.02
C GLY A 167 -27.81 5.66 4.88
N ASP A 168 -28.42 6.19 3.82
CA ASP A 168 -29.85 5.99 3.51
C ASP A 168 -30.12 4.75 2.63
N SER A 169 -29.07 4.05 2.20
CA SER A 169 -29.20 2.87 1.34
C SER A 169 -29.36 1.61 2.16
N LYS A 170 -30.37 0.79 1.83
CA LYS A 170 -30.53 -0.57 2.36
C LYS A 170 -30.17 -1.57 1.28
N ILE A 171 -29.22 -2.45 1.58
CA ILE A 171 -28.75 -3.48 0.65
C ILE A 171 -28.73 -4.83 1.35
N GLU A 172 -28.92 -5.90 0.58
CA GLU A 172 -28.68 -7.27 1.05
C GLU A 172 -27.24 -7.63 0.70
N LEU A 173 -26.42 -7.94 1.71
CA LEU A 173 -25.10 -8.50 1.48
C LEU A 173 -25.23 -10.00 1.28
N PRO A 174 -24.97 -10.51 0.06
CA PRO A 174 -24.89 -11.94 -0.14
C PRO A 174 -23.61 -12.46 0.50
N TYR A 175 -23.67 -13.68 1.03
CA TYR A 175 -22.48 -14.49 1.27
C TYR A 175 -21.51 -13.90 2.32
N VAL A 176 -21.90 -13.96 3.60
CA VAL A 176 -21.03 -13.56 4.72
C VAL A 176 -20.53 -14.81 5.44
N GLU A 177 -19.21 -15.01 5.47
CA GLU A 177 -18.59 -16.12 6.21
C GLU A 177 -18.24 -15.71 7.63
N LYS A 178 -18.49 -16.61 8.59
CA LYS A 178 -18.10 -16.35 9.97
C LYS A 178 -16.66 -16.82 10.17
N THR A 179 -15.72 -15.88 10.25
CA THR A 179 -14.36 -16.18 10.70
C THR A 179 -14.25 -15.94 12.21
N PRO A 180 -13.49 -16.77 12.94
CA PRO A 180 -12.98 -16.35 14.23
C PRO A 180 -12.08 -15.13 14.03
N VAL A 181 -12.23 -14.14 14.91
CA VAL A 181 -11.46 -12.90 14.86
C VAL A 181 -10.02 -13.21 15.27
N TYR A 182 -9.06 -12.64 14.55
CA TYR A 182 -7.70 -12.49 15.04
C TYR A 182 -7.71 -11.38 16.09
N ASP A 183 -7.38 -11.72 17.34
CA ASP A 183 -6.94 -10.73 18.34
C ASP A 183 -5.67 -10.00 17.86
#